data_AF-A0A6B2GD03-F1
#
_entry.id   AF-A0A6B2GD03-F1
#
_cell.length_a   1.000
_cell.length_b   1.000
_cell.length_c   1.000
_cell.angle_alpha   90.00
_cell.angle_beta   90.00
_cell.angle_gamma   90.00
#
_symmetry.space_group_name_H-M   'P 1'
#
loop_
_entity.id
_entity.type
_entity.pdbx_description
1 polymer ?
#
loop_
_entity_poly.entity_id
_entity_poly.type
_entity_poly.pdbx_seq_one_letter_code
_entity_poly.pdbx_strand_id
1 'polypeptide(L)'
;HALNNGGPVAKIIERDAWSCARDLVGHRKAVTIVKFSPVVYESVNDEIKIMCAIGSRDCGLSIWYFPYKRPLVAIHDLFSHPIMDITWSSNGSRLAAVSWDGTVAFISLDDQDTFGFKSISSHSLSMIHKQL
;
A
#
# COMPACT_ATOMS: atom_id res chain seq x y z
N HIS A 1 11.49 6.86 -13.23
CA HIS A 1 10.79 5.67 -12.70
C HIS A 1 11.82 4.61 -12.35
N ALA A 2 11.62 3.87 -11.26
CA ALA A 2 12.52 2.77 -10.89
C ALA A 2 12.19 1.51 -11.70
N LEU A 3 13.23 0.75 -12.03
CA LEU A 3 13.13 -0.47 -12.84
C LEU A 3 13.85 -1.64 -12.15
N ASN A 4 13.35 -2.85 -12.37
CA ASN A 4 14.04 -4.11 -12.06
C ASN A 4 13.83 -5.07 -13.23
N ASN A 5 14.91 -5.61 -13.80
CA ASN A 5 14.89 -6.47 -14.99
C ASN A 5 14.06 -5.90 -16.16
N GLY A 6 14.11 -4.58 -16.35
CA GLY A 6 13.34 -3.87 -17.38
C GLY A 6 11.87 -3.60 -17.04
N GLY A 7 11.33 -4.17 -15.96
CA GLY A 7 9.96 -3.92 -15.48
C GLY A 7 9.88 -2.75 -14.49
N PRO A 8 8.76 -2.01 -14.44
CA PRO A 8 8.56 -0.92 -13.49
C PRO A 8 8.31 -1.44 -12.08
N VAL A 9 8.91 -0.78 -11.09
CA VAL A 9 8.81 -1.18 -9.68
C VAL A 9 8.66 0.02 -8.75
N ALA A 10 8.13 -0.23 -7.55
CA ALA A 10 8.38 0.64 -6.40
C ALA A 10 9.55 0.06 -5.59
N LYS A 11 10.65 0.81 -5.50
CA LYS A 11 11.86 0.42 -4.77
C LYS A 11 11.66 0.55 -3.27
N ILE A 12 12.16 -0.42 -2.51
CA ILE A 12 12.27 -0.32 -1.06
C ILE A 12 13.74 -0.07 -0.73
N ILE A 13 13.99 1.03 -0.03
CA ILE A 13 15.33 1.41 0.42
C ILE A 13 15.41 1.18 1.92
N GLU A 14 16.27 0.25 2.33
CA GLU A 14 16.58 0.05 3.75
C GLU A 14 17.52 1.15 4.23
N ARG A 15 17.11 1.90 5.26
CA ARG A 15 17.81 3.12 5.65
C ARG A 15 19.20 2.88 6.25
N ASP A 16 19.37 1.83 7.05
CA ASP A 16 20.61 1.62 7.79
C ASP A 16 21.78 1.29 6.87
N ALA A 17 21.55 0.42 5.89
CA ALA A 17 22.55 -0.01 4.91
C ALA A 17 22.43 0.70 3.54
N TRP A 18 21.44 1.56 3.36
CA TRP A 18 21.04 2.13 2.06
C TRP A 18 20.84 1.06 0.97
N SER A 19 20.43 -0.14 1.38
CA SER A 19 20.28 -1.30 0.50
C SER A 19 18.98 -1.22 -0.29
N CYS A 20 19.00 -1.67 -1.55
CA CYS A 20 17.83 -1.70 -2.44
C CYS A 20 17.51 -3.13 -2.89
N ALA A 21 17.64 -4.10 -1.97
CA ALA A 21 17.49 -5.52 -2.26
C ALA A 21 16.03 -5.96 -2.50
N ARG A 22 15.05 -5.11 -2.16
CA ARG A 22 13.62 -5.43 -2.25
C ARG A 22 12.88 -4.42 -3.11
N ASP A 23 11.92 -4.95 -3.86
CA ASP A 23 11.04 -4.20 -4.75
C ASP A 23 9.60 -4.68 -4.61
N LEU A 24 8.67 -3.76 -4.81
CA LEU A 24 7.27 -4.08 -5.05
C LEU A 24 7.05 -4.14 -6.57
N VAL A 25 6.70 -5.33 -7.04
CA VAL A 25 6.62 -5.70 -8.47
C VAL A 25 5.20 -6.11 -8.83
N GLY A 26 4.78 -5.84 -10.08
CA GLY A 26 3.49 -6.33 -10.61
C GLY A 26 2.80 -5.39 -11.60
N HIS A 27 3.07 -4.08 -11.51
CA HIS A 27 2.53 -3.12 -12.46
C HIS A 27 3.20 -3.24 -13.84
N ARG A 28 2.42 -2.99 -14.90
CA ARG A 28 2.82 -3.12 -16.32
C ARG A 28 3.39 -1.83 -16.90
N LYS A 29 3.15 -0.70 -16.24
CA LYS A 29 3.68 0.62 -16.59
C LYS A 29 4.23 1.30 -15.35
N ALA A 30 4.83 2.47 -15.56
CA ALA A 30 5.41 3.30 -14.53
C ALA A 30 4.52 3.41 -13.27
N VAL A 31 5.08 3.01 -12.14
CA VAL A 31 4.56 3.39 -10.83
C VAL A 31 4.72 4.90 -10.67
N THR A 32 3.62 5.56 -10.34
CA THR A 32 3.54 7.02 -10.17
C THR A 32 3.19 7.42 -8.75
N ILE A 33 2.55 6.54 -7.98
CA ILE A 33 2.01 6.83 -6.66
C ILE A 33 2.39 5.72 -5.68
N VAL A 34 2.86 6.10 -4.49
CA VAL A 34 3.00 5.23 -3.32
C VAL A 34 2.51 6.02 -2.11
N LYS A 35 1.54 5.47 -1.36
CA LYS A 35 0.95 6.12 -0.19
C LYS A 35 0.83 5.11 0.94
N PHE A 36 1.53 5.33 2.04
CA PHE A 36 1.38 4.53 3.24
C PHE A 36 0.03 4.83 3.91
N SER A 37 -0.58 3.79 4.48
CA SER A 37 -1.71 3.96 5.39
C SER A 37 -1.25 4.76 6.61
N PRO A 38 -2.08 5.67 7.14
CA PRO A 38 -1.72 6.48 8.32
C PRO A 38 -1.75 5.69 9.63
N VAL A 39 -2.21 4.44 9.61
CA VAL A 39 -2.29 3.58 10.80
C VAL A 39 -1.39 2.35 10.66
N VAL A 40 -1.09 1.78 11.82
CA VAL A 40 -0.40 0.51 11.95
C VAL A 40 -1.44 -0.58 12.17
N TYR A 41 -1.16 -1.78 11.69
CA TYR A 41 -2.04 -2.92 11.80
C TYR A 41 -1.38 -4.03 12.62
N GLU A 42 -2.21 -4.85 13.25
CA GLU A 42 -1.82 -6.07 13.95
C GLU A 42 -2.43 -7.24 13.21
N SER A 43 -1.64 -8.28 12.94
CA SER A 43 -2.16 -9.52 12.36
C SER A 43 -2.81 -10.40 13.42
N VAL A 44 -3.51 -11.45 13.01
CA VAL A 44 -4.01 -12.52 13.90
C VAL A 44 -2.91 -13.23 14.73
N ASN A 45 -1.63 -13.03 14.39
CA ASN A 45 -0.49 -13.59 15.12
C ASN A 45 0.22 -12.53 15.99
N ASP A 46 -0.44 -11.42 16.32
CA ASP A 46 0.10 -10.31 17.10
C ASP A 46 1.35 -9.65 16.47
N GLU A 47 1.48 -9.76 15.15
CA GLU A 47 2.60 -9.14 14.43
C GLU A 47 2.22 -7.74 13.97
N ILE A 48 3.10 -6.77 14.20
CA ILE A 48 2.96 -5.40 13.70
C ILE A 48 3.18 -5.37 12.18
N LYS A 49 2.27 -4.69 11.47
CA LYS A 49 2.25 -4.61 10.01
C LYS A 49 1.93 -3.18 9.57
N ILE A 50 2.44 -2.82 8.40
CA ILE A 50 2.17 -1.54 7.75
C ILE A 50 1.65 -1.79 6.33
N MET A 51 0.82 -0.87 5.86
CA MET A 51 0.25 -0.94 4.52
C MET A 51 0.67 0.22 3.65
N CYS A 52 0.81 -0.04 2.35
CA CYS A 52 0.84 1.02 1.36
C CYS A 52 -0.02 0.67 0.14
N ALA A 53 -0.59 1.71 -0.46
CA ALA A 53 -1.27 1.63 -1.74
C ALA A 53 -0.34 2.17 -2.83
N ILE A 54 -0.38 1.54 -3.99
CA ILE A 54 0.40 1.86 -5.17
C ILE A 54 -0.53 2.09 -6.35
N GLY A 55 -0.30 3.20 -7.04
CA GLY A 55 -0.97 3.55 -8.29
C GLY A 55 0.01 3.64 -9.44
N SER A 56 -0.46 3.30 -10.63
CA SER A 56 0.37 3.18 -11.83
C SER A 56 -0.31 3.74 -13.08
N ARG A 57 0.51 4.06 -14.09
CA ARG A 57 0.02 4.45 -15.42
C ARG A 57 -0.62 3.30 -16.21
N ASP A 58 -0.60 2.08 -15.68
CA ASP A 58 -1.32 0.93 -16.24
C ASP A 58 -2.79 0.89 -15.80
N CYS A 59 -3.27 1.95 -15.15
CA CYS A 59 -4.64 2.08 -14.65
C CYS A 59 -4.99 1.07 -13.53
N GLY A 60 -3.99 0.37 -12.97
CA GLY A 60 -4.14 -0.56 -11.87
C GLY A 60 -3.74 0.05 -10.53
N LEU A 61 -4.30 -0.54 -9.46
CA LEU A 61 -4.00 -0.24 -8.07
C LEU A 61 -3.58 -1.52 -7.34
N SER A 62 -2.53 -1.45 -6.53
CA SER A 62 -2.17 -2.54 -5.62
C SER A 62 -2.05 -2.07 -4.17
N ILE A 63 -2.41 -2.93 -3.23
CA ILE A 63 -2.25 -2.69 -1.80
C ILE A 63 -1.30 -3.74 -1.26
N TRP A 64 -0.26 -3.29 -0.58
CA TRP A 64 0.80 -4.14 -0.04
C TRP A 64 0.75 -4.14 1.48
N TYR A 65 1.00 -5.32 2.04
CA TYR A 65 1.00 -5.59 3.47
C TYR A 65 2.40 -6.06 3.85
N PHE A 66 3.15 -5.29 4.64
CA PHE A 66 4.53 -5.63 4.98
C PHE A 66 4.65 -6.47 6.24
N PRO A 67 5.59 -7.43 6.32
CA PRO A 67 6.69 -7.69 5.37
C PRO A 67 6.38 -8.77 4.30
N TYR A 68 5.10 -8.99 3.94
CA TYR A 68 4.77 -10.02 2.97
C TYR A 68 5.30 -9.69 1.57
N LYS A 69 5.71 -10.74 0.85
CA LYS A 69 6.29 -10.62 -0.50
C LYS A 69 5.25 -10.48 -1.62
N ARG A 70 3.96 -10.44 -1.28
CA ARG A 70 2.84 -10.39 -2.23
C ARG A 70 1.89 -9.27 -1.85
N PRO A 71 1.22 -8.65 -2.84
CA PRO A 71 0.18 -7.68 -2.55
C PRO A 71 -1.00 -8.39 -1.88
N LEU A 72 -1.65 -7.67 -0.96
CA LEU A 72 -2.94 -8.04 -0.39
C LEU A 72 -4.05 -7.90 -1.45
N VAL A 73 -3.98 -6.82 -2.22
CA VAL A 73 -4.95 -6.50 -3.27
C VAL A 73 -4.20 -6.12 -4.54
N ALA A 74 -4.65 -6.63 -5.69
CA ALA A 74 -4.20 -6.21 -7.01
C ALA A 74 -5.41 -6.04 -7.93
N ILE A 75 -5.77 -4.79 -8.23
CA ILE A 75 -6.85 -4.45 -9.15
C ILE A 75 -6.21 -4.00 -10.46
N HIS A 76 -6.57 -4.68 -11.54
CA HIS A 76 -6.14 -4.34 -12.88
C HIS A 76 -7.23 -3.52 -13.55
N ASP A 77 -6.82 -2.54 -14.36
CA ASP A 77 -7.74 -1.79 -15.21
C ASP A 77 -8.91 -1.16 -14.40
N LEU A 78 -8.58 -0.64 -13.20
CA LEU A 78 -9.52 0.02 -12.29
C LEU A 78 -10.15 1.26 -12.94
N PHE A 79 -9.37 1.92 -13.81
CA PHE A 79 -9.75 3.11 -14.54
C PHE A 79 -9.48 2.96 -16.04
N SER A 80 -10.07 3.83 -16.85
CA SER A 80 -9.78 3.89 -18.28
C SER A 80 -8.50 4.67 -18.60
N HIS A 81 -8.06 5.54 -17.67
CA HIS A 81 -6.84 6.34 -17.77
C HIS A 81 -5.98 6.23 -16.50
N PRO A 82 -4.71 6.67 -16.53
CA PRO A 82 -3.78 6.58 -15.41
C PRO A 82 -4.32 7.11 -14.08
N ILE A 83 -3.93 6.44 -12.99
CA ILE A 83 -4.17 6.93 -11.63
C ILE A 83 -3.32 8.18 -11.39
N MET A 84 -3.96 9.21 -10.85
CA MET A 84 -3.35 10.52 -10.58
C MET A 84 -3.04 10.76 -9.12
N ASP A 85 -3.86 10.27 -8.19
CA ASP A 85 -3.55 10.28 -6.75
C ASP A 85 -4.32 9.18 -6.00
N ILE A 86 -3.85 8.88 -4.78
CA ILE A 86 -4.48 7.97 -3.83
C ILE A 86 -4.44 8.63 -2.45
N THR A 87 -5.53 8.50 -1.69
CA THR A 87 -5.56 8.90 -0.28
C THR A 87 -6.25 7.85 0.58
N TRP A 88 -5.76 7.68 1.80
CA TRP A 88 -6.33 6.79 2.80
C TRP A 88 -7.26 7.56 3.71
N SER A 89 -8.29 6.89 4.23
CA SER A 89 -9.04 7.40 5.38
C SER A 89 -8.13 7.46 6.61
N SER A 90 -8.45 8.34 7.55
CA SER A 90 -7.65 8.53 8.78
C SER A 90 -7.54 7.28 9.64
N ASN A 91 -8.54 6.39 9.57
CA ASN A 91 -8.56 5.10 10.25
C ASN A 91 -7.95 3.95 9.42
N GLY A 92 -7.51 4.23 8.18
CA GLY A 92 -6.92 3.24 7.29
C GLY A 92 -7.85 2.10 6.84
N SER A 93 -9.18 2.21 7.05
CA SER A 93 -10.13 1.19 6.61
C SER A 93 -10.62 1.39 5.17
N ARG A 94 -10.36 2.56 4.58
CA ARG A 94 -10.80 2.92 3.22
C ARG A 94 -9.72 3.70 2.51
N LEU A 95 -9.80 3.70 1.18
CA LEU A 95 -9.03 4.62 0.35
C LEU A 95 -9.85 5.11 -0.84
N ALA A 96 -9.47 6.27 -1.34
CA ALA A 96 -9.98 6.83 -2.58
C ALA A 96 -8.82 6.94 -3.58
N ALA A 97 -9.10 6.60 -4.84
CA ALA A 97 -8.18 6.79 -5.96
C ALA A 97 -8.88 7.63 -7.03
N VAL A 98 -8.12 8.50 -7.69
CA VAL A 98 -8.63 9.36 -8.77
C VAL A 98 -7.86 9.11 -10.05
N SER A 99 -8.53 9.24 -11.19
CA SER A 99 -7.94 9.05 -12.50
C SER A 99 -8.08 10.28 -13.37
N TRP A 100 -7.20 10.37 -14.37
CA TRP A 100 -7.27 11.37 -15.42
C TRP A 100 -8.55 11.24 -16.28
N ASP A 101 -9.26 10.11 -16.23
CA ASP A 101 -10.55 9.96 -16.92
C ASP A 101 -11.71 10.71 -16.24
N GLY A 102 -11.44 11.40 -15.13
CA GLY A 102 -12.43 12.18 -14.40
C GLY A 102 -13.25 11.37 -13.40
N THR A 103 -12.92 10.10 -13.18
CA THR A 103 -13.62 9.23 -12.22
C THR A 103 -12.85 9.05 -10.91
N VAL A 104 -13.59 8.60 -9.89
CA VAL A 104 -13.08 8.32 -8.53
C VAL A 104 -13.52 6.92 -8.14
N ALA A 105 -12.60 6.13 -7.59
CA ALA A 105 -12.89 4.83 -7.00
C ALA A 105 -12.75 4.90 -5.47
N PHE A 106 -13.72 4.34 -4.75
CA PHE A 106 -13.65 4.12 -3.31
C PHE A 106 -13.47 2.63 -3.05
N ILE A 107 -12.45 2.30 -2.25
CA ILE A 107 -12.13 0.92 -1.86
C ILE A 107 -12.29 0.81 -0.35
N SER A 108 -13.11 -0.15 0.08
CA SER A 108 -13.32 -0.47 1.49
C SER A 108 -12.55 -1.74 1.86
N LEU A 109 -11.85 -1.65 2.99
CA LEU A 109 -11.17 -2.73 3.69
C LEU A 109 -11.83 -2.92 5.07
N ASP A 110 -13.14 -2.62 5.19
CA ASP A 110 -13.82 -2.63 6.49
C ASP A 110 -13.91 -4.04 7.10
N ASP A 111 -13.85 -5.09 6.28
CA ASP A 111 -13.79 -6.48 6.74
C ASP A 111 -12.35 -6.94 7.08
N GLN A 112 -11.72 -6.23 8.01
CA GLN A 112 -10.31 -6.46 8.36
C GLN A 112 -10.08 -7.85 8.97
N ASP A 113 -11.09 -8.39 9.67
CA ASP A 113 -11.09 -9.75 10.20
C ASP A 113 -10.92 -10.80 9.08
N THR A 114 -11.66 -10.67 7.97
CA THR A 114 -11.50 -11.55 6.81
C THR A 114 -10.11 -11.44 6.17
N PHE A 115 -9.49 -10.27 6.23
CA PHE A 115 -8.13 -10.07 5.72
C PHE A 115 -7.02 -10.45 6.72
N GLY A 116 -7.39 -10.87 7.94
CA GLY A 116 -6.45 -11.33 8.97
C GLY A 116 -5.64 -10.20 9.61
N PHE A 117 -6.18 -8.99 9.67
CA PHE A 117 -5.54 -7.85 10.34
C PHE A 117 -6.53 -6.93 11.05
N LYS A 118 -6.04 -6.09 11.96
CA LYS A 118 -6.81 -5.03 12.63
C LYS A 118 -5.99 -3.77 12.78
N SER A 119 -6.59 -2.60 12.61
CA SER A 119 -5.91 -1.34 12.94
C SER A 119 -5.63 -1.26 14.44
N ILE A 120 -4.38 -0.97 14.81
CA ILE A 120 -3.97 -0.79 16.19
C ILE A 120 -4.55 0.51 16.75
N SER A 121 -5.12 0.46 17.95
CA SER A 121 -5.63 1.65 18.63
C SER A 121 -4.52 2.64 19.00
N SER A 122 -4.85 3.92 19.12
CA SER A 122 -3.88 4.96 19.53
C SER A 122 -3.21 4.66 20.89
N HIS A 123 -3.94 4.02 21.81
CA HIS A 123 -3.39 3.64 23.11
C HIS A 123 -2.30 2.58 22.99
N SER A 124 -2.55 1.51 22.25
CA SER A 124 -1.58 0.43 22.01
C SER A 124 -0.35 0.92 21.24
N LEU A 125 -0.54 1.84 20.27
CA LEU A 125 0.57 2.49 19.56
C LEU A 125 1.52 3.25 20.49
N SER A 126 0.97 3.93 21.51
CA SER A 126 1.80 4.68 22.47
C SER A 126 2.69 3.79 23.32
N MET A 127 2.33 2.51 23.52
CA MET A 127 3.14 1.54 24.25
C MET A 127 4.31 1.04 23.40
N ILE A 128 4.07 0.76 22.11
CA ILE A 128 5.10 0.33 21.16
C ILE A 128 6.19 1.40 21.03
N HIS A 129 5.80 2.68 20.90
CA HIS A 129 6.76 3.78 20.77
C HIS A 129 7.66 3.95 22.02
N LYS A 130 7.25 3.45 23.19
CA LYS A 130 8.05 3.52 24.43
C LYS A 130 9.02 2.35 24.57
N GLN A 131 8.90 1.32 23.74
CA GLN A 131 9.73 0.12 23.78
C GLN A 131 10.86 0.13 22.75
N LEU A 132 10.86 1.12 21.83
CA LEU A 132 11.93 1.41 20.87
C LEU A 132 12.87 2.48 21.42
#